data_AF-A0A927J9A5-F1
#
_entry.id   AF-A0A927J9A5-F1
#
_cell.length_a   1.000
_cell.length_b   1.000
_cell.length_c   1.000
_cell.angle_alpha   90.00
_cell.angle_beta   90.00
_cell.angle_gamma   90.00
#
_symmetry.space_group_name_H-M   'P 1'
#
loop_
_entity.id
_entity.type
_entity.pdbx_description
1 polymer ?
#
loop_
_entity_poly.entity_id
_entity_poly.type
_entity_poly.pdbx_seq_one_letter_code
_entity_poly.pdbx_strand_id
1 'polypeptide(L)'
;MKNTTLSAIFLFLLILFFNCSDDNPDNNQPDDVLSLSVENISFDALGEKKSFKITSNSKWEIEKKSSGSWYTVTPNSGEGVAEITIDADENLEYSMLITYYLF
;
A
#
# COMPACT_ATOMS: atom_id res chain seq x y z
N MET A 1 -13.42 -16.27 55.38
CA MET A 1 -14.50 -15.31 55.06
C MET A 1 -14.11 -14.57 53.79
N LYS A 2 -15.10 -14.35 52.92
CA LYS A 2 -15.07 -13.96 51.50
C LYS A 2 -14.36 -12.62 51.23
N ASN A 3 -13.70 -12.50 50.05
CA ASN A 3 -13.72 -11.37 49.08
C ASN A 3 -12.39 -11.21 48.30
N THR A 4 -12.13 -11.90 47.19
CA THR A 4 -12.63 -11.61 45.83
C THR A 4 -12.62 -10.12 45.47
N THR A 5 -11.48 -9.59 45.00
CA THR A 5 -11.34 -8.58 43.91
C THR A 5 -9.91 -8.03 43.88
N LEU A 6 -8.99 -8.74 43.21
CA LEU A 6 -7.80 -8.11 42.60
C LEU A 6 -7.36 -8.92 41.37
N SER A 7 -8.37 -9.40 40.63
CA SER A 7 -8.26 -10.09 39.35
C SER A 7 -9.13 -9.30 38.39
N ALA A 8 -8.57 -8.25 37.77
CA ALA A 8 -9.27 -7.49 36.75
C ALA A 8 -8.41 -6.57 35.85
N ILE A 9 -7.12 -6.32 36.11
CA ILE A 9 -6.40 -5.23 35.38
C ILE A 9 -5.06 -5.63 34.75
N PHE A 10 -4.57 -6.86 34.92
CA PHE A 10 -3.40 -7.35 34.17
C PHE A 10 -3.70 -8.61 33.35
N LEU A 11 -4.86 -8.60 32.69
CA LEU A 11 -5.23 -9.55 31.62
C LEU A 11 -5.53 -8.80 30.30
N PHE A 12 -5.21 -7.50 30.23
CA PHE A 12 -5.52 -6.64 29.08
C PHE A 12 -4.28 -6.21 28.27
N LEU A 13 -3.15 -6.92 28.42
CA LEU A 13 -1.87 -6.57 27.79
C LEU A 13 -1.17 -7.77 27.11
N LEU A 14 -1.95 -8.79 26.73
CA LEU A 14 -1.46 -10.02 26.07
C LEU A 14 -2.17 -10.36 24.74
N ILE A 15 -2.97 -9.45 24.15
CA ILE A 15 -3.76 -9.76 22.93
C ILE A 15 -3.53 -8.79 21.76
N LEU A 16 -2.36 -8.16 21.65
CA LEU A 16 -1.99 -7.39 20.43
C LEU A 16 -0.91 -8.07 19.57
N PHE A 17 -0.64 -9.36 19.79
CA PHE A 17 0.31 -10.13 18.97
C PHE A 17 -0.25 -11.47 18.48
N PHE A 18 -1.52 -11.51 18.05
CA PHE A 18 -2.03 -12.54 17.14
C PHE A 18 -3.10 -11.94 16.24
N ASN A 19 -2.67 -11.19 15.23
CA ASN A 19 -3.42 -11.10 13.98
C ASN A 19 -2.57 -11.67 12.85
N CYS A 20 -2.06 -12.88 13.09
CA CYS A 20 -1.60 -13.76 12.04
C CYS A 20 -2.71 -14.78 11.85
N SER A 21 -3.35 -14.68 10.68
CA SER A 21 -4.58 -15.34 10.30
C SER A 21 -4.45 -16.86 10.38
N ASP A 22 -5.28 -17.43 11.25
CA ASP A 22 -5.78 -18.80 11.34
C ASP A 22 -5.41 -19.74 10.16
N ASP A 23 -4.34 -20.53 10.29
CA ASP A 23 -4.08 -21.69 9.44
C ASP A 23 -4.91 -22.89 9.94
N ASN A 24 -6.21 -22.87 9.67
CA ASN A 24 -7.11 -24.02 9.84
C ASN A 24 -7.27 -24.78 8.50
N PRO A 25 -6.83 -26.04 8.37
CA PRO A 25 -6.90 -26.77 7.12
C PRO A 25 -8.28 -27.45 6.94
N ASP A 26 -9.34 -26.66 6.76
CA ASP A 26 -10.53 -27.01 5.96
C ASP A 26 -11.40 -25.75 5.74
N ASN A 27 -11.28 -25.09 4.60
CA ASN A 27 -12.22 -24.03 4.21
C ASN A 27 -12.46 -24.02 2.70
N ASN A 28 -13.71 -24.24 2.29
CA ASN A 28 -14.18 -23.91 0.94
C ASN A 28 -14.26 -22.38 0.74
N GLN A 29 -13.27 -21.62 1.21
CA GLN A 29 -13.18 -20.18 1.00
C GLN A 29 -12.45 -19.97 -0.33
N PRO A 30 -13.00 -19.18 -1.27
CA PRO A 30 -12.29 -18.88 -2.50
C PRO A 30 -10.95 -18.21 -2.17
N ASP A 31 -9.88 -18.66 -2.81
CA ASP A 31 -8.58 -17.99 -2.75
C ASP A 31 -8.73 -16.53 -3.17
N ASP A 32 -7.98 -15.63 -2.53
CA ASP A 32 -7.91 -14.24 -2.95
C ASP A 32 -7.21 -14.13 -4.30
N VAL A 33 -7.86 -13.46 -5.25
CA VAL A 33 -7.37 -13.19 -6.58
C VAL A 33 -7.09 -11.69 -6.69
N LEU A 34 -5.88 -11.34 -7.11
CA LEU A 34 -5.49 -9.98 -7.42
C LEU A 34 -4.57 -9.98 -8.64
N SER A 35 -4.93 -9.22 -9.67
CA SER A 35 -4.12 -9.05 -10.88
C SER A 35 -4.13 -7.61 -11.36
N LEU A 36 -3.02 -7.20 -11.97
CA LEU A 36 -2.81 -5.88 -12.55
C LEU A 36 -2.69 -6.00 -14.06
N SER A 37 -3.21 -5.02 -14.81
CA SER A 37 -3.03 -5.01 -16.28
C SER A 37 -1.59 -4.75 -16.71
N VAL A 38 -0.78 -4.18 -15.82
CA VAL A 38 0.65 -3.89 -16.03
C VAL A 38 1.40 -4.10 -14.72
N GLU A 39 2.64 -4.58 -14.82
CA GLU A 39 3.52 -4.76 -13.66
C GLU A 39 4.36 -3.52 -13.37
N ASN A 40 4.64 -2.73 -14.43
CA ASN A 40 5.50 -1.56 -14.37
C ASN A 40 4.90 -0.42 -15.18
N ILE A 41 5.03 0.80 -14.66
CA ILE A 41 4.62 2.04 -15.33
C ILE A 41 5.78 3.02 -15.22
N SER A 42 6.22 3.55 -16.35
CA SER A 42 7.17 4.65 -16.42
C SER A 42 6.43 5.96 -16.69
N PHE A 43 6.98 7.09 -16.28
CA PHE A 43 6.45 8.42 -16.54
C PHE A 43 7.50 9.28 -17.23
N ASP A 44 7.06 10.16 -18.13
CA ASP A 44 7.87 11.22 -18.68
C ASP A 44 8.24 12.24 -17.59
N ALA A 45 9.42 12.87 -17.73
CA ALA A 45 9.88 13.87 -16.78
C ALA A 45 9.00 15.13 -16.76
N LEU A 46 8.25 15.41 -17.83
CA LEU A 46 7.31 16.54 -17.91
C LEU A 46 6.01 16.31 -17.13
N GLY A 47 5.82 15.13 -16.54
CA GLY A 47 4.59 14.74 -15.85
C GLY A 47 3.50 14.29 -16.82
N GLU A 48 2.75 13.27 -16.42
CA GLU A 48 1.64 12.73 -17.22
C GLU A 48 0.70 11.86 -16.38
N LYS A 49 -0.50 11.61 -16.94
CA LYS A 49 -1.47 10.67 -16.38
C LYS A 49 -1.39 9.33 -17.08
N LYS A 50 -1.31 8.27 -16.28
CA LYS A 50 -1.39 6.89 -16.77
C LYS A 50 -2.38 6.09 -15.94
N SER A 51 -3.03 5.15 -16.60
CA SER A 51 -4.00 4.29 -15.94
C SER A 51 -3.64 2.82 -16.10
N PHE A 52 -4.01 2.04 -15.09
CA PHE A 52 -3.94 0.59 -15.11
C PHE A 52 -5.18 0.00 -14.45
N LYS A 53 -5.45 -1.27 -14.69
CA LYS A 53 -6.62 -1.96 -14.17
C LYS A 53 -6.22 -2.91 -13.06
N ILE A 54 -6.95 -2.86 -11.95
CA ILE A 54 -6.97 -3.89 -10.91
C ILE A 54 -8.15 -4.82 -11.20
N THR A 55 -7.91 -6.12 -11.12
CA THR A 55 -8.96 -7.15 -11.12
C THR A 55 -8.80 -8.01 -9.88
N SER A 56 -9.80 -7.97 -9.00
CA SER A 56 -9.84 -8.76 -7.77
C SER A 56 -11.23 -9.38 -7.54
N ASN A 57 -11.29 -10.43 -6.72
CA ASN A 57 -12.54 -10.97 -6.16
C ASN A 57 -12.86 -10.40 -4.76
N SER A 58 -12.00 -9.53 -4.23
CA SER A 58 -12.05 -9.00 -2.87
C SER A 58 -11.85 -7.47 -2.86
N LYS A 59 -11.89 -6.87 -1.66
CA LYS A 59 -11.51 -5.47 -1.44
C LYS A 59 -10.01 -5.30 -1.51
N TRP A 60 -9.56 -4.13 -1.94
CA TRP A 60 -8.15 -3.80 -2.08
C TRP A 60 -7.87 -2.35 -1.69
N GLU A 61 -6.61 -2.08 -1.33
CA GLU A 61 -6.06 -0.77 -0.99
C GLU A 61 -4.66 -0.63 -1.60
N ILE A 62 -4.32 0.58 -2.02
CA ILE A 62 -3.02 0.95 -2.62
C ILE A 62 -2.24 1.77 -1.60
N GLU A 63 -1.19 1.16 -1.07
CA GLU A 63 -0.25 1.84 -0.18
C GLU A 63 0.95 2.42 -0.96
N LYS A 64 1.16 3.73 -0.83
CA LYS A 64 2.38 4.36 -1.38
C LYS A 64 3.56 4.04 -0.48
N LYS A 65 4.52 3.26 -1.00
CA LYS A 65 5.76 2.94 -0.27
C LYS A 65 6.75 4.11 -0.19
N SER A 66 6.69 5.05 -1.13
CA SER A 66 7.55 6.23 -1.14
C SER A 66 6.82 7.44 -0.59
N SER A 67 7.52 8.26 0.20
CA SER A 67 7.04 9.56 0.67
C SER A 67 7.08 10.64 -0.43
N GLY A 68 7.41 10.28 -1.67
CA GLY A 68 7.45 11.21 -2.80
C GLY A 68 6.05 11.76 -3.11
N SER A 69 5.92 13.09 -3.09
CA SER A 69 4.69 13.80 -3.45
C SER A 69 4.52 14.03 -4.95
N TRP A 70 5.46 13.54 -5.78
CA TRP A 70 5.47 13.76 -7.23
C TRP A 70 4.36 13.00 -7.98
N TYR A 71 3.49 12.27 -7.29
CA TYR A 71 2.34 11.63 -7.93
C TYR A 71 1.17 11.42 -6.98
N THR A 72 -0.02 11.35 -7.56
CA THR A 72 -1.26 10.94 -6.89
C THR A 72 -1.82 9.67 -7.53
N VAL A 73 -2.61 8.91 -6.76
CA VAL A 73 -3.25 7.66 -7.21
C VAL A 73 -4.73 7.77 -6.87
N THR A 74 -5.62 7.51 -7.82
CA THR A 74 -7.06 7.59 -7.63
C THR A 74 -7.80 6.54 -8.46
N PRO A 75 -8.73 5.77 -7.86
CA PRO A 75 -8.92 5.59 -6.42
C PRO A 75 -7.73 4.86 -5.77
N ASN A 76 -7.54 5.03 -4.45
CA ASN A 76 -6.52 4.29 -3.68
C ASN A 76 -7.09 3.09 -2.91
N SER A 77 -8.39 2.85 -2.98
CA SER A 77 -9.05 1.67 -2.43
C SER A 77 -10.32 1.37 -3.22
N GLY A 78 -10.80 0.14 -3.14
CA GLY A 78 -12.01 -0.28 -3.83
C GLY A 78 -12.30 -1.76 -3.68
N GLU A 79 -13.20 -2.26 -4.52
CA GLU A 79 -13.65 -3.64 -4.52
C GLU A 79 -13.78 -4.13 -5.96
N GLY A 80 -13.38 -5.38 -6.20
CA GLY A 80 -13.55 -6.01 -7.50
C GLY A 80 -12.64 -5.39 -8.56
N VAL A 81 -13.24 -5.09 -9.72
CA VAL A 81 -12.54 -4.54 -10.88
C VAL A 81 -12.60 -3.02 -10.88
N ALA A 82 -11.45 -2.36 -11.00
CA ALA A 82 -11.39 -0.90 -11.13
C ALA A 82 -10.25 -0.45 -12.05
N GLU A 83 -10.46 0.70 -12.68
CA GLU A 83 -9.40 1.46 -13.34
C GLU A 83 -8.80 2.44 -12.33
N ILE A 84 -7.48 2.42 -12.22
CA ILE A 84 -6.69 3.26 -11.34
C ILE A 84 -5.94 4.26 -12.21
N THR A 85 -6.04 5.53 -11.88
CA THR A 85 -5.28 6.60 -12.51
C THR A 85 -4.15 7.05 -11.59
N ILE A 86 -2.96 7.14 -12.15
CA ILE A 86 -1.79 7.77 -11.53
C ILE A 86 -1.56 9.08 -12.26
N ASP A 87 -1.49 10.18 -11.51
CA ASP A 87 -1.15 11.51 -12.00
C ASP A 87 0.22 11.87 -11.48
N ALA A 88 1.24 11.91 -12.36
CA ALA A 88 2.60 12.25 -12.01
C ALA A 88 2.93 13.71 -12.37
N ASP A 89 3.54 14.41 -11.43
CA ASP A 89 4.02 15.78 -11.59
C ASP A 89 5.33 15.81 -12.40
N GLU A 90 5.62 16.99 -12.95
CA GLU A 90 6.90 17.27 -13.60
C GLU A 90 8.08 17.14 -12.61
N ASN A 91 9.17 16.51 -13.08
CA ASN A 91 10.41 16.35 -12.34
C ASN A 91 11.64 16.64 -13.23
N LEU A 92 11.96 17.93 -13.38
CA LEU A 92 13.13 18.42 -14.12
C LEU A 92 14.28 18.81 -13.17
N GLU A 93 14.94 17.83 -12.53
CA GLU A 93 16.18 18.12 -11.81
C GLU A 93 17.35 18.34 -12.80
N TYR A 94 17.70 19.61 -13.04
CA TYR A 94 18.92 19.96 -13.76
C TYR A 94 20.15 19.84 -12.85
N SER A 95 20.75 18.65 -12.71
CA SER A 95 22.04 18.53 -12.03
C SER A 95 23.18 18.92 -12.98
N MET A 96 23.62 20.17 -12.96
CA MET A 96 24.86 20.60 -13.63
C MET A 96 25.92 20.88 -12.56
N LEU A 97 26.69 19.85 -12.19
CA LEU A 97 27.86 20.04 -11.32
C LEU A 97 29.08 20.39 -12.19
N ILE A 98 29.47 21.66 -12.22
CA ILE A 98 30.76 22.07 -12.79
C ILE A 98 31.75 22.24 -11.63
N THR A 99 32.69 21.31 -11.49
CA THR A 99 33.82 21.43 -10.57
C THR A 99 34.99 22.07 -11.31
N TYR A 100 35.37 23.31 -10.96
CA TYR A 100 36.58 23.95 -11.46
C TYR A 100 37.74 23.68 -10.51
N TYR A 101 38.88 23.24 -11.05
CA TYR A 101 40.16 23.16 -10.34
C TYR A 101 41.10 24.25 -10.89
N LEU A 102 41.69 25.06 -10.00
CA LEU A 102 42.83 25.94 -10.33
C LEU A 102 44.10 25.20 -9.93
N PHE A 103 45.08 25.13 -10.85
CA PHE A 103 46.46 24.77 -10.56
C PHE A 103 47.30 26.03 -10.35
#